data_AF-A0A6V8KM47-F1
#
_entry.id   AF-A0A6V8KM47-F1
#
_cell.length_a   1.000
_cell.length_b   1.000
_cell.length_c   1.000
_cell.angle_alpha   90.00
_cell.angle_beta   90.00
_cell.angle_gamma   90.00
#
_symmetry.space_group_name_H-M   'P 1'
#
loop_
_entity.id
_entity.type
_entity.pdbx_description
1 polymer ?
#
loop_
_entity_poly.entity_id
_entity_poly.type
_entity_poly.pdbx_seq_one_letter_code
_entity_poly.pdbx_strand_id
1 'polypeptide(L)'
;MSYRLARRAIGAAAALTAALAPTLATVTPAQARTYWVTAPCATGRFTAIETSADGQTALHGQITKCAPADPKSVFTLVAFHPRDSFPQAYRHSLLPYQAAGSTPFSGVFRTMPSGSEVGVCAMRSVSERVACVRVTFPQDGDATMEPIPTTDPLVYKPVFFDDWSVEPPPPPPGGFCGTCLELPV
;
A
#
# COMPACT_ATOMS: atom_id res chain seq x y z
N MET A 1 32.17 24.36 90.27
CA MET A 1 33.33 23.96 89.45
C MET A 1 32.78 23.51 88.11
N SER A 2 32.59 24.43 87.17
CA SER A 2 33.60 24.92 86.20
C SER A 2 33.83 23.89 85.08
N TYR A 3 33.97 24.43 83.86
CA TYR A 3 34.32 23.78 82.57
C TYR A 3 33.13 23.33 81.70
N ARG A 4 33.03 23.65 80.41
CA ARG A 4 33.63 24.67 79.50
C ARG A 4 32.92 24.49 78.13
N LEU A 5 32.67 25.62 77.46
CA LEU A 5 32.76 25.86 76.00
C LEU A 5 32.06 24.93 74.99
N ALA A 6 31.01 25.51 74.39
CA ALA A 6 30.84 25.85 72.97
C ALA A 6 31.52 24.99 71.90
N ARG A 7 30.71 24.48 70.95
CA ARG A 7 30.96 24.17 69.52
C ARG A 7 29.59 23.69 68.98
N ARG A 8 29.07 24.00 67.79
CA ARG A 8 29.53 24.60 66.53
C ARG A 8 28.26 25.01 65.78
N ALA A 9 28.33 26.10 65.01
CA ALA A 9 27.29 26.51 64.07
C ALA A 9 27.06 25.43 63.00
N ILE A 10 25.80 25.10 62.73
CA ILE A 10 25.38 24.28 61.59
C ILE A 10 24.89 25.25 60.52
N GLY A 11 25.72 25.46 59.50
CA GLY A 11 25.35 26.21 58.30
C GLY A 11 24.37 25.41 57.46
N ALA A 12 23.32 26.09 57.00
CA ALA A 12 22.23 25.53 56.21
C ALA A 12 22.71 24.96 54.87
N ALA A 13 22.29 23.73 54.57
CA ALA A 13 22.46 23.11 53.27
C ALA A 13 21.45 23.72 52.29
N ALA A 14 21.95 24.44 51.28
CA ALA A 14 21.15 24.87 50.13
C ALA A 14 20.90 23.66 49.23
N ALA A 15 19.66 23.19 49.17
CA ALA A 15 19.23 22.15 48.26
C ALA A 15 19.13 22.72 46.84
N LEU A 16 19.99 22.24 45.93
CA LEU A 16 19.85 22.42 44.48
C LEU A 16 18.67 21.58 44.00
N THR A 17 17.52 22.22 43.77
CA THR A 17 16.39 21.64 43.04
C THR A 17 16.77 21.51 41.56
N ALA A 18 17.14 20.31 41.15
CA ALA A 18 17.25 19.95 39.74
C ALA A 18 15.87 20.03 39.08
N ALA A 19 15.69 21.01 38.19
CA ALA A 19 14.50 21.14 37.36
C ALA A 19 14.49 19.99 36.33
N LEU A 20 13.69 18.96 36.61
CA LEU A 20 13.29 17.96 35.63
C LEU A 20 12.38 18.64 34.60
N ALA A 21 12.94 19.05 33.47
CA ALA A 21 12.14 19.38 32.30
C ALA A 21 11.50 18.07 31.79
N PRO A 22 10.16 17.97 31.69
CA PRO A 22 9.55 16.84 31.01
C PRO A 22 9.88 16.98 29.52
N THR A 23 10.75 16.09 29.02
CA THR A 23 10.83 15.81 27.59
C THR A 23 9.48 15.29 27.17
N LEU A 24 8.69 16.15 26.52
CA LEU A 24 7.51 15.74 25.76
C LEU A 24 8.02 14.80 24.67
N ALA A 25 7.94 13.49 24.93
CA ALA A 25 8.04 12.49 23.88
C ALA A 25 6.93 12.82 22.89
N THR A 26 7.31 13.27 21.70
CA THR A 26 6.42 13.34 20.55
C THR A 26 5.91 11.92 20.33
N VAL A 27 4.67 11.67 20.75
CA VAL A 27 3.93 10.49 20.36
C VAL A 27 3.79 10.59 18.86
N THR A 28 4.64 9.87 18.13
CA THR A 28 4.43 9.63 16.71
C THR A 28 3.04 9.04 16.60
N PRO A 29 2.09 9.66 15.87
CA PRO A 29 0.78 9.06 15.71
C PRO A 29 1.00 7.66 15.15
N ALA A 30 0.46 6.65 15.83
CA ALA A 30 0.41 5.30 15.31
C ALA A 30 -0.10 5.41 13.87
N GLN A 31 0.70 4.92 12.90
CA GLN A 31 0.35 5.01 11.49
C GLN A 31 -1.09 4.58 11.33
N ALA A 32 -1.94 5.51 10.91
CA ALA A 32 -3.36 5.25 10.77
C ALA A 32 -3.51 4.04 9.86
N ARG A 33 -4.09 2.97 10.40
CA ARG A 33 -4.45 1.74 9.70
C ARG A 33 -5.02 2.09 8.32
N THR A 34 -4.26 1.90 7.25
CA THR A 34 -4.71 2.27 5.89
C THR A 34 -5.88 1.36 5.53
N TYR A 35 -7.07 1.94 5.44
CA TYR A 35 -8.27 1.26 4.93
C TYR A 35 -8.31 1.44 3.42
N TRP A 36 -8.91 0.50 2.69
CA TRP A 36 -9.02 0.64 1.24
C TRP A 36 -10.04 1.73 0.91
N VAL A 37 -9.53 2.95 0.71
CA VAL A 37 -10.33 4.05 0.16
C VAL A 37 -10.37 3.90 -1.35
N THR A 38 -11.55 3.57 -1.85
CA THR A 38 -11.75 3.37 -3.29
C THR A 38 -11.58 4.68 -4.05
N ALA A 39 -10.82 4.66 -5.14
CA ALA A 39 -10.84 5.76 -6.10
C ALA A 39 -12.11 5.66 -6.97
N PRO A 40 -12.88 6.75 -7.17
CA PRO A 40 -14.12 6.74 -7.95
C PRO A 40 -13.90 6.48 -9.44
N CYS A 41 -12.70 6.74 -9.95
CA CYS A 41 -12.26 6.35 -11.29
C CYS A 41 -10.72 6.31 -11.34
N ALA A 42 -10.17 5.45 -12.19
CA ALA A 42 -8.74 5.37 -12.45
C ALA A 42 -8.45 4.79 -13.83
N THR A 43 -7.32 5.15 -14.42
CA THR A 43 -6.75 4.54 -15.63
C THR A 43 -5.35 4.04 -15.32
N GLY A 44 -4.87 3.03 -16.04
CA GLY A 44 -3.53 2.51 -15.80
C GLY A 44 -3.05 1.59 -16.91
N ARG A 45 -1.78 1.19 -16.80
CA ARG A 45 -1.14 0.23 -17.69
C ARG A 45 0.05 -0.43 -16.99
N PHE A 46 0.35 -1.65 -17.41
CA PHE A 46 1.63 -2.29 -17.13
C PHE A 46 2.62 -1.95 -18.24
N THR A 47 3.88 -1.75 -17.89
CA THR A 47 4.92 -1.27 -18.81
C THR A 47 6.13 -2.19 -18.91
N ALA A 48 6.44 -2.96 -17.86
CA ALA A 48 7.54 -3.92 -17.90
C ALA A 48 7.30 -5.12 -16.97
N ILE A 49 8.01 -6.20 -17.26
CA ILE A 49 8.15 -7.38 -16.42
C ILE A 49 9.64 -7.70 -16.29
N GLU A 50 10.05 -8.05 -15.08
CA GLU A 50 11.42 -8.46 -14.77
C GLU A 50 11.38 -9.72 -13.91
N THR A 51 12.22 -10.70 -14.21
CA THR A 51 12.40 -11.88 -13.36
C THR A 51 13.74 -11.76 -12.65
N SER A 52 13.72 -11.78 -11.32
CA SER A 52 14.94 -11.74 -10.52
C SER A 52 15.60 -13.12 -10.41
N ALA A 53 16.91 -13.13 -10.18
CA ALA A 53 17.67 -14.36 -9.94
C ALA A 53 17.16 -15.16 -8.72
N ASP A 54 16.50 -14.48 -7.77
CA ASP A 54 15.93 -15.09 -6.56
C ASP A 54 14.55 -15.73 -6.80
N GLY A 55 14.11 -15.85 -8.06
CA GLY A 55 12.83 -16.47 -8.42
C GLY A 55 11.62 -15.60 -8.08
N GLN A 56 11.79 -14.28 -8.11
CA GLN A 56 10.69 -13.32 -8.01
C GLN A 56 10.39 -12.75 -9.40
N THR A 57 9.13 -12.42 -9.64
CA THR A 57 8.70 -11.69 -10.83
C THR A 57 8.18 -10.33 -10.40
N ALA A 58 8.79 -9.27 -10.94
CA ALA A 58 8.38 -7.89 -10.74
C ALA A 58 7.59 -7.42 -11.97
N LEU A 59 6.45 -6.79 -11.73
CA LEU A 59 5.66 -6.09 -12.72
C LEU A 59 5.71 -4.60 -12.44
N HIS A 60 6.01 -3.83 -13.47
CA HIS A 60 6.07 -2.38 -13.40
C HIS A 60 4.92 -1.78 -14.20
N GLY A 61 4.42 -0.64 -13.73
CA GLY A 61 3.37 0.05 -14.43
C GLY A 61 3.08 1.42 -13.84
N GLN A 62 1.96 1.96 -14.30
CA GLN A 62 1.51 3.30 -13.96
C GLN A 62 0.00 3.30 -13.78
N ILE A 63 -0.48 4.03 -12.78
CA ILE A 63 -1.92 4.20 -12.52
C ILE A 63 -2.22 5.65 -12.13
N THR A 64 -3.27 6.20 -12.71
CA THR A 64 -3.70 7.59 -12.49
C THR A 64 -5.12 7.56 -11.93
N LYS A 65 -5.32 8.21 -10.78
CA LYS A 65 -6.66 8.44 -10.24
C LYS A 65 -7.31 9.60 -11.00
N CYS A 66 -8.55 9.42 -11.43
CA CYS A 66 -9.32 10.46 -12.11
C CYS A 66 -10.21 11.20 -11.09
N ALA A 67 -10.57 12.45 -11.38
CA ALA A 67 -11.29 13.30 -10.42
C ALA A 67 -12.67 12.73 -10.03
N PRO A 68 -13.17 13.00 -8.80
CA PRO A 68 -12.54 13.81 -7.75
C PRO A 68 -11.42 13.07 -7.02
N ALA A 69 -10.34 13.79 -6.71
CA ALA A 69 -9.17 13.23 -6.04
C ALA A 69 -9.36 13.18 -4.52
N ASP A 70 -9.52 11.99 -3.95
CA ASP A 70 -9.38 11.78 -2.49
C ASP A 70 -7.91 11.44 -2.17
N PRO A 71 -7.18 12.26 -1.41
CA PRO A 71 -5.76 12.01 -1.08
C PRO A 71 -5.54 10.70 -0.31
N LYS A 72 -6.59 10.10 0.25
CA LYS A 72 -6.52 8.82 0.96
C LYS A 72 -6.75 7.61 0.05
N SER A 73 -7.14 7.81 -1.22
CA SER A 73 -7.35 6.70 -2.15
C SER A 73 -6.12 5.84 -2.28
N VAL A 74 -6.35 4.53 -2.31
CA VAL A 74 -5.31 3.51 -2.53
C VAL A 74 -5.75 2.55 -3.63
N PHE A 75 -4.78 1.87 -4.20
CA PHE A 75 -4.98 0.77 -5.14
C PHE A 75 -4.16 -0.43 -4.67
N THR A 76 -4.32 -1.57 -5.33
CA THR A 76 -3.46 -2.72 -5.10
C THR A 76 -3.27 -3.52 -6.37
N LEU A 77 -2.29 -4.41 -6.35
CA LEU A 77 -2.05 -5.38 -7.40
C LEU A 77 -2.54 -6.72 -6.89
N VAL A 78 -3.39 -7.38 -7.66
CA VAL A 78 -3.97 -8.68 -7.30
C VAL A 78 -3.56 -9.69 -8.35
N ALA A 79 -2.95 -10.78 -7.90
CA ALA A 79 -2.65 -11.94 -8.72
C ALA A 79 -3.83 -12.92 -8.70
N PHE A 80 -4.18 -13.40 -9.89
CA PHE A 80 -5.26 -14.34 -10.15
C PHE A 80 -4.63 -15.64 -10.64
N HIS A 81 -4.31 -16.52 -9.69
CA HIS A 81 -3.81 -17.84 -10.04
C HIS A 81 -4.98 -18.72 -10.51
N PRO A 82 -4.80 -19.51 -11.59
CA PRO A 82 -5.85 -20.40 -12.08
C PRO A 82 -6.35 -21.38 -11.01
N ARG A 83 -5.46 -21.81 -10.10
CA ARG A 83 -5.73 -22.80 -9.04
C ARG A 83 -6.39 -22.22 -7.78
N ASP A 84 -6.31 -20.91 -7.57
CA ASP A 84 -6.86 -20.31 -6.36
C ASP A 84 -8.37 -20.18 -6.49
N SER A 85 -9.12 -20.59 -5.48
CA SER A 85 -10.58 -20.41 -5.46
C SER A 85 -10.95 -18.93 -5.46
N PHE A 86 -10.16 -18.11 -4.75
CA PHE A 86 -10.39 -16.68 -4.65
C PHE A 86 -9.05 -15.93 -4.59
N PRO A 87 -8.82 -14.97 -5.50
CA PRO A 87 -7.73 -14.02 -5.36
C PRO A 87 -7.96 -13.11 -4.14
N GLN A 88 -6.87 -12.76 -3.45
CA GLN A 88 -6.93 -11.93 -2.25
C GLN A 88 -6.21 -10.60 -2.48
N ALA A 89 -6.83 -9.54 -1.97
CA ALA A 89 -6.19 -8.25 -1.79
C ALA A 89 -5.85 -8.08 -0.31
N TYR A 90 -4.57 -7.84 -0.03
CA TYR A 90 -4.11 -7.68 1.34
C TYR A 90 -3.99 -6.22 1.72
N ARG A 91 -4.30 -5.91 2.98
CA ARG A 91 -4.13 -4.56 3.52
C ARG A 91 -2.71 -4.04 3.38
N HIS A 92 -1.71 -4.91 3.57
CA HIS A 92 -0.30 -4.54 3.48
C HIS A 92 0.19 -4.36 2.03
N SER A 93 -0.61 -4.75 1.02
CA SER A 93 -0.30 -4.52 -0.39
C SER A 93 -1.03 -3.30 -0.98
N LEU A 94 -1.69 -2.51 -0.14
CA LEU A 94 -2.34 -1.26 -0.56
C LEU A 94 -1.28 -0.18 -0.82
N LEU A 95 -1.34 0.41 -2.01
CA LEU A 95 -0.43 1.44 -2.49
C LEU A 95 -1.19 2.77 -2.61
N PRO A 96 -0.65 3.89 -2.09
CA PRO A 96 -1.28 5.20 -2.24
C PRO A 96 -1.17 5.68 -3.69
N TYR A 97 -2.22 6.35 -4.18
CA TYR A 97 -2.10 7.18 -5.37
C TYR A 97 -1.26 8.43 -5.05
N GLN A 98 -0.49 8.92 -6.02
CA GLN A 98 0.05 10.27 -5.98
C GLN A 98 -1.08 11.31 -5.91
N ALA A 99 -0.78 12.46 -5.32
CA ALA A 99 -1.76 13.55 -5.16
C ALA A 99 -2.26 14.08 -6.52
N ALA A 100 -1.37 14.09 -7.53
CA ALA A 100 -1.66 14.47 -8.90
C ALA A 100 -0.83 13.60 -9.86
N GLY A 101 -1.33 13.42 -11.08
CA GLY A 101 -0.61 12.72 -12.15
C GLY A 101 -0.55 11.19 -11.99
N SER A 102 0.38 10.61 -12.75
CA SER A 102 0.58 9.15 -12.83
C SER A 102 1.37 8.63 -11.63
N THR A 103 0.82 7.61 -10.98
CA THR A 103 1.49 6.88 -9.89
C THR A 103 2.25 5.68 -10.48
N PRO A 104 3.59 5.69 -10.50
CA PRO A 104 4.34 4.51 -10.85
C PRO A 104 4.17 3.45 -9.77
N PHE A 105 4.12 2.18 -10.17
CA PHE A 105 4.09 1.05 -9.25
C PHE A 105 5.07 -0.04 -9.68
N SER A 106 5.52 -0.80 -8.69
CA SER A 106 6.18 -2.09 -8.88
C SER A 106 5.53 -3.10 -7.95
N GLY A 107 5.07 -4.22 -8.52
CA GLY A 107 4.50 -5.34 -7.79
C GLY A 107 5.38 -6.56 -7.94
N VAL A 108 5.82 -7.12 -6.82
CA VAL A 108 6.60 -8.35 -6.83
C VAL A 108 5.71 -9.50 -6.37
N PHE A 109 5.73 -10.59 -7.12
CA PHE A 109 5.11 -11.85 -6.73
C PHE A 109 6.06 -13.00 -7.03
N ARG A 110 5.78 -14.15 -6.41
CA ARG A 110 6.59 -15.35 -6.60
C ARG A 110 6.48 -15.83 -8.05
N THR A 111 7.62 -16.09 -8.68
CA THR A 111 7.65 -16.70 -10.02
C THR A 111 6.92 -18.04 -9.98
N MET A 112 6.06 -18.26 -10.98
CA MET A 112 5.28 -19.49 -11.09
C MET A 112 6.08 -20.59 -11.79
N PRO A 113 5.69 -21.88 -11.65
CA PRO A 113 6.31 -22.97 -12.40
C PRO A 113 6.28 -22.72 -13.90
N SER A 114 7.26 -23.24 -14.62
CA SER A 114 7.30 -23.15 -16.07
C SER A 114 6.10 -23.86 -16.72
N GLY A 115 5.66 -23.35 -17.86
CA GLY A 115 4.42 -23.78 -18.53
C GLY A 115 3.13 -23.31 -17.84
N SER A 116 3.18 -22.22 -17.07
CA SER A 116 2.01 -21.68 -16.37
C SER A 116 1.71 -20.24 -16.74
N GLU A 117 0.51 -19.80 -16.37
CA GLU A 117 0.05 -18.43 -16.53
C GLU A 117 -0.59 -17.91 -15.23
N VAL A 118 -0.55 -16.59 -15.05
CA VAL A 118 -1.23 -15.88 -13.97
C VAL A 118 -1.79 -14.57 -14.52
N GLY A 119 -3.01 -14.23 -14.11
CA GLY A 119 -3.56 -12.89 -14.38
C GLY A 119 -3.10 -11.94 -13.29
N VAL A 120 -2.72 -10.71 -13.64
CA VAL A 120 -2.45 -9.67 -12.63
C VAL A 120 -3.23 -8.43 -12.99
N CYS A 121 -3.99 -7.89 -12.04
CA CYS A 121 -4.71 -6.64 -12.23
C CYS A 121 -4.27 -5.58 -11.23
N ALA A 122 -4.14 -4.35 -11.71
CA ALA A 122 -4.20 -3.17 -10.87
C ALA A 122 -5.66 -2.86 -10.55
N MET A 123 -6.00 -2.78 -9.27
CA MET A 123 -7.38 -2.67 -8.79
C MET A 123 -7.55 -1.42 -7.92
N ARG A 124 -8.59 -0.64 -8.21
CA ARG A 124 -8.95 0.55 -7.42
C ARG A 124 -9.91 0.26 -6.27
N SER A 125 -10.59 -0.89 -6.33
CA SER A 125 -11.39 -1.51 -5.27
C SER A 125 -11.42 -3.04 -5.49
N VAL A 126 -11.99 -3.82 -4.57
CA VAL A 126 -12.17 -5.27 -4.73
C VAL A 126 -13.01 -5.66 -5.96
N SER A 127 -13.88 -4.77 -6.44
CA SER A 127 -14.77 -5.05 -7.58
C SER A 127 -14.27 -4.43 -8.88
N GLU A 128 -13.36 -3.46 -8.81
CA GLU A 128 -13.03 -2.58 -9.92
C GLU A 128 -11.56 -2.76 -10.38
N ARG A 129 -11.41 -3.41 -11.53
CA ARG A 129 -10.13 -3.61 -12.22
C ARG A 129 -9.86 -2.43 -13.14
N VAL A 130 -8.64 -1.90 -13.09
CA VAL A 130 -8.22 -0.72 -13.88
C VAL A 130 -7.43 -1.15 -15.11
N ALA A 131 -6.45 -2.03 -14.93
CA ALA A 131 -5.65 -2.61 -16.00
C ALA A 131 -5.27 -4.03 -15.61
N CYS A 132 -5.25 -4.95 -16.56
CA CYS A 132 -4.89 -6.34 -16.33
C CYS A 132 -3.89 -6.83 -17.38
N VAL A 133 -3.04 -7.76 -16.96
CA VAL A 133 -2.11 -8.47 -17.83
C VAL A 133 -2.20 -9.98 -17.59
N ARG A 134 -1.99 -10.76 -18.64
CA ARG A 134 -1.59 -12.16 -18.53
C ARG A 134 -0.08 -12.17 -18.42
N VAL A 135 0.45 -12.82 -17.39
CA VAL A 135 1.86 -13.15 -17.30
C VAL A 135 2.04 -14.63 -17.63
N THR A 136 2.87 -14.91 -18.62
CA THR A 136 3.16 -16.25 -19.12
C THR A 136 4.56 -16.65 -18.73
N PHE A 137 4.70 -17.80 -18.09
CA PHE A 137 5.97 -18.42 -17.74
C PHE A 137 6.24 -19.57 -18.71
N PRO A 138 6.98 -19.34 -19.81
CA PRO A 138 7.25 -20.39 -20.79
C PRO A 138 8.10 -21.52 -20.20
N GLN A 139 8.19 -22.65 -20.91
CA GLN A 139 9.09 -23.75 -20.52
C GLN A 139 10.56 -23.33 -20.61
N ASP A 140 10.89 -22.59 -21.67
CA ASP A 140 12.20 -22.02 -21.93
C ASP A 140 12.07 -20.51 -22.12
N GLY A 141 12.94 -19.75 -21.45
CA GLY A 141 13.02 -18.30 -21.56
C GLY A 141 12.38 -17.53 -20.41
N ASP A 142 12.40 -16.21 -20.55
CA ASP A 142 11.94 -15.28 -19.51
C ASP A 142 10.41 -15.15 -19.51
N ALA A 143 9.88 -14.76 -18.34
CA ALA A 143 8.46 -14.45 -18.22
C ALA A 143 8.08 -13.31 -19.16
N THR A 144 6.92 -13.43 -19.79
CA THR A 144 6.36 -12.40 -20.67
C THR A 144 5.06 -11.87 -20.10
N MET A 145 4.66 -10.66 -20.50
CA MET A 145 3.37 -10.11 -20.15
C MET A 145 2.65 -9.55 -21.37
N GLU A 146 1.33 -9.70 -21.40
CA GLU A 146 0.47 -9.11 -22.42
C GLU A 146 -0.79 -8.49 -21.78
N PRO A 147 -1.26 -7.32 -22.24
CA PRO A 147 -2.51 -6.75 -21.78
C PRO A 147 -3.69 -7.67 -22.08
N ILE A 148 -4.61 -7.80 -21.12
CA ILE A 148 -5.87 -8.55 -21.28
C ILE A 148 -7.06 -7.68 -20.84
N PRO A 149 -8.27 -7.92 -21.38
CA PRO A 149 -9.45 -7.20 -20.93
C PRO A 149 -9.75 -7.53 -19.46
N THR A 150 -10.35 -6.58 -18.74
CA THR A 150 -10.75 -6.77 -17.32
C THR A 150 -11.85 -7.82 -17.14
N THR A 151 -12.47 -8.25 -18.24
CA THR A 151 -13.46 -9.32 -18.33
C THR A 151 -12.86 -10.67 -18.74
N ASP A 152 -11.53 -10.77 -18.90
CA ASP A 152 -10.87 -12.02 -19.28
C ASP A 152 -11.12 -13.10 -18.21
N PRO A 153 -11.41 -14.37 -18.61
CA PRO A 153 -11.64 -15.46 -17.67
C PRO A 153 -10.52 -15.66 -16.65
N LEU A 154 -9.27 -15.33 -17.00
CA LEU A 154 -8.11 -15.44 -16.11
C LEU A 154 -8.22 -14.50 -14.90
N VAL A 155 -8.93 -13.37 -15.03
CA VAL A 155 -9.06 -12.35 -13.98
C VAL A 155 -10.49 -12.12 -13.53
N TYR A 156 -11.46 -12.90 -13.99
CA TYR A 156 -12.88 -12.69 -13.72
C TYR A 156 -13.32 -13.06 -12.28
N LYS A 157 -12.53 -13.86 -11.55
CA LYS A 157 -12.89 -14.34 -10.19
C LYS A 157 -13.14 -13.17 -9.22
N PRO A 158 -14.10 -13.29 -8.28
CA PRO A 158 -14.32 -12.26 -7.26
C PRO A 158 -13.10 -12.14 -6.34
N VAL A 159 -12.74 -10.91 -5.98
CA VAL A 159 -11.61 -10.62 -5.08
C VAL A 159 -12.15 -10.38 -3.68
N PHE A 160 -11.48 -10.96 -2.69
CA PHE A 160 -11.78 -10.72 -1.28
C PHE A 160 -10.70 -9.85 -0.66
N PHE A 161 -11.11 -8.94 0.21
CA PHE A 161 -10.20 -8.24 1.10
C PHE A 161 -10.03 -9.09 2.36
N ASP A 162 -8.83 -9.61 2.61
CA ASP A 162 -8.57 -10.62 3.66
C ASP A 162 -8.68 -10.06 5.10
N ASP A 163 -9.07 -8.79 5.26
CA ASP A 163 -9.43 -8.20 6.55
C ASP A 163 -10.97 -8.17 6.68
N TRP A 164 -11.55 -9.32 7.07
CA TRP A 164 -12.99 -9.53 7.30
C TRP A 164 -13.64 -8.51 8.27
N SER A 165 -12.83 -7.70 8.95
CA SER A 165 -13.27 -6.69 9.92
C SER A 165 -13.49 -5.30 9.32
N VAL A 166 -13.22 -5.11 8.03
CA VAL A 166 -13.37 -3.83 7.34
C VAL A 166 -14.38 -3.99 6.22
N GLU A 167 -15.62 -3.59 6.49
CA GLU A 167 -16.60 -3.36 5.42
C GLU A 167 -15.99 -2.30 4.48
N PRO A 168 -15.83 -2.59 3.18
CA PRO A 168 -15.34 -1.58 2.25
C PRO A 168 -16.27 -0.36 2.36
N PRO A 169 -15.74 0.87 2.43
CA PRO A 169 -16.59 2.04 2.49
C PRO A 169 -17.56 2.01 1.31
N PRO A 170 -18.83 2.38 1.50
CA PRO A 170 -19.82 2.35 0.43
C PRO A 170 -19.27 3.08 -0.79
N PRO A 171 -19.48 2.55 -2.01
CA PRO A 171 -19.00 3.21 -3.21
C PRO A 171 -19.53 4.64 -3.21
N PRO A 172 -18.70 5.66 -3.51
CA PRO A 172 -19.15 7.04 -3.51
C PRO A 172 -20.34 7.16 -4.48
N PRO A 173 -21.44 7.83 -4.07
CA PRO A 173 -22.64 7.93 -4.90
C PRO A 173 -22.33 8.70 -6.18
N GLY A 174 -22.70 8.12 -7.33
CA GLY A 174 -22.66 8.81 -8.63
C GLY A 174 -21.26 9.25 -9.07
N GLY A 175 -20.37 8.31 -9.37
CA GLY A 175 -19.10 8.63 -10.03
C GLY A 175 -19.21 8.53 -11.54
N PHE A 176 -19.56 9.62 -12.24
CA PHE A 176 -19.15 9.74 -13.64
C PHE A 176 -17.62 9.82 -13.63
N CYS A 177 -16.93 8.96 -14.39
CA CYS A 177 -15.49 9.12 -14.62
C CYS A 177 -15.26 10.48 -15.27
N GLY A 178 -14.79 11.46 -14.50
CA GLY A 178 -14.27 12.71 -15.05
C GLY A 178 -12.97 12.46 -15.82
N THR A 179 -12.44 13.51 -16.46
CA THR A 179 -11.17 13.42 -17.18
C THR A 179 -10.04 13.04 -16.22
N CYS A 180 -9.27 12.01 -16.58
CA CYS A 180 -8.01 11.70 -15.91
C CYS A 180 -7.03 12.81 -16.29
N LEU A 181 -6.87 13.79 -15.41
CA LEU A 181 -5.94 14.89 -15.65
C LEU A 181 -4.52 14.34 -15.51
N GLU A 182 -3.89 14.01 -16.63
CA GLU A 182 -2.43 14.06 -16.75
C GLU A 182 -2.03 15.54 -16.64
N LEU A 183 -1.98 16.06 -15.41
CA LEU A 183 -1.39 17.39 -15.22
C LEU A 183 0.10 17.26 -15.52
N PRO A 184 0.65 18.04 -16.47
CA PRO A 184 2.09 18.12 -16.64
C PRO A 184 2.68 18.61 -15.31
N VAL A 185 3.67 17.86 -14.82
CA VAL A 185 4.49 18.25 -13.66
C VAL A 185 5.50 19.30 -14.10
#